data_AF-A0A965RHR5-F1
#
_entry.id   AF-A0A965RHR5-F1
#
_cell.length_a   1.000
_cell.length_b   1.000
_cell.length_c   1.000
_cell.angle_alpha   90.00
_cell.angle_beta   90.00
_cell.angle_gamma   90.00
#
_symmetry.space_group_name_H-M   'P 1'
#
loop_
_entity.id
_entity.type
_entity.pdbx_description
1 polymer ?
#
loop_
_entity_poly.entity_id
_entity_poly.type
_entity_poly.pdbx_seq_one_letter_code
_entity_poly.pdbx_strand_id
1 'polypeptide(L)'
;MRLDRLDNTGALLVQGELDEVSGSAISANGSVYRAGEFDEVTISPISGGLARRIHSNGKIEVSNYFDDYTFAISQVISSGLISYLDIQNYPGSGSTWTDASGNGNDATLVNTSYVSGPPPYMQFNGSAYGLMGNILSKTAYTKCAMIYMDTYYSNNIISGRNGDYHAFWLGSTTNLHAGHNGNWYGATGSTSLSLNQWYFVGCTFDTTNGFKLYVNGALDGTDPNPTTFLGADPGDCNVGAFEDNNNFYGRIPVAMVYNRVLSDAEIQATFEVFRGRFGI
;
A
#
# COMPACT_ATOMS: atom_id res chain seq x y z
N MET A 1 -8.09 7.65 -46.64
CA MET A 1 -6.68 8.05 -46.61
C MET A 1 -6.57 9.09 -45.51
N ARG A 2 -6.05 8.69 -44.34
CA ARG A 2 -6.03 9.51 -43.12
C ARG A 2 -4.87 10.50 -43.25
N LEU A 3 -5.17 11.79 -43.18
CA LEU A 3 -4.17 12.86 -43.27
C LEU A 3 -3.61 13.11 -41.87
N ASP A 4 -2.37 12.70 -41.67
CA ASP A 4 -1.57 13.06 -40.49
C ASP A 4 -1.35 14.59 -40.48
N ARG A 5 -1.65 15.22 -39.34
CA ARG A 5 -1.67 16.69 -39.17
C ARG A 5 -0.37 17.24 -38.58
N LEU A 6 0.77 16.90 -39.19
CA LEU A 6 2.00 17.67 -39.03
C LEU A 6 2.48 18.07 -40.41
N ASP A 7 2.64 19.37 -40.66
CA ASP A 7 3.47 19.77 -41.79
C ASP A 7 4.94 19.45 -41.49
N ASN A 8 5.78 19.48 -42.53
CA ASN A 8 7.21 19.17 -42.42
C ASN A 8 8.01 20.19 -41.59
N THR A 9 7.35 21.19 -40.99
CA THR A 9 7.94 22.17 -40.08
C THR A 9 7.44 22.04 -38.64
N GLY A 10 6.54 21.09 -38.36
CA GLY A 10 6.01 20.82 -37.03
C GLY A 10 4.95 21.81 -36.54
N ALA A 11 4.28 22.54 -37.44
CA ALA A 11 3.20 23.46 -37.06
C ALA A 11 1.83 22.76 -37.04
N LEU A 12 1.05 22.97 -35.97
CA LEU A 12 -0.33 22.48 -35.84
C LEU A 12 -1.32 23.65 -35.99
N LEU A 13 -2.29 23.52 -36.90
CA LEU A 13 -3.42 24.45 -37.04
C LEU A 13 -4.59 23.98 -36.18
N VAL A 14 -5.05 24.79 -35.22
CA VAL A 14 -6.24 24.50 -34.40
C VAL A 14 -7.18 25.71 -34.39
N GLN A 15 -8.46 25.49 -34.74
CA GLN A 15 -9.57 26.35 -34.32
C GLN A 15 -10.13 25.80 -33.01
N GLY A 16 -9.84 26.48 -31.89
CA GLY A 16 -10.23 26.09 -30.53
C GLY A 16 -9.19 26.58 -29.52
N GLU A 17 -9.62 27.04 -28.34
CA GLU A 17 -8.73 27.59 -27.32
C GLU A 17 -7.85 26.49 -26.71
N LEU A 18 -6.55 26.78 -26.60
CA LEU A 18 -5.57 26.00 -25.85
C LEU A 18 -5.60 26.52 -24.41
N ASP A 19 -6.00 25.69 -23.46
CA ASP A 19 -5.71 25.93 -22.06
C ASP A 19 -4.46 25.11 -21.68
N GLU A 20 -3.62 25.68 -20.84
CA GLU A 20 -2.47 25.03 -20.19
C GLU A 20 -1.18 24.86 -21.01
N VAL A 21 -0.38 25.93 -21.06
CA VAL A 21 1.08 25.82 -20.94
C VAL A 21 1.51 26.91 -19.95
N SER A 22 2.28 26.57 -18.90
CA SER A 22 2.85 27.58 -18.00
C SER A 22 3.73 28.53 -18.80
N GLY A 23 3.42 29.82 -18.77
CA GLY A 23 3.82 30.84 -19.76
C GLY A 23 5.31 31.15 -19.95
N SER A 24 6.25 30.39 -19.36
CA SER A 24 7.69 30.61 -19.51
C SER A 24 8.34 29.91 -20.72
N ALA A 25 7.62 29.06 -21.46
CA ALA A 25 8.18 28.30 -22.60
C ALA A 25 7.37 28.43 -23.91
N ILE A 26 6.40 29.35 -23.97
CA ILE A 26 5.56 29.56 -25.16
C ILE A 26 6.11 30.73 -25.97
N SER A 27 6.28 30.54 -27.28
CA SER A 27 6.31 31.66 -28.22
C SER A 27 5.09 31.59 -29.14
N ALA A 28 4.42 32.74 -29.30
CA ALA A 28 3.26 32.88 -30.16
C ALA A 28 3.58 33.84 -31.33
N ASN A 29 3.19 33.46 -32.54
CA ASN A 29 3.22 34.34 -33.72
C ASN A 29 1.96 34.10 -34.56
N GLY A 30 0.98 35.00 -34.45
CA GLY A 30 -0.33 34.83 -35.08
C GLY A 30 -1.07 33.62 -34.51
N SER A 31 -1.56 32.74 -35.37
CA SER A 31 -2.28 31.50 -34.97
C SER A 31 -1.36 30.32 -34.68
N VAL A 32 -0.04 30.54 -34.57
CA VAL A 32 0.95 29.49 -34.37
C VAL A 32 1.53 29.61 -32.96
N TYR A 33 1.39 28.53 -32.20
CA TYR A 33 1.95 28.36 -30.86
C TYR A 33 3.05 27.30 -30.90
N ARG A 34 4.20 27.57 -30.27
CA ARG A 34 5.33 26.64 -30.15
C ARG A 34 5.60 26.35 -28.67
N ALA A 35 5.69 25.07 -28.32
CA ALA A 35 6.10 24.57 -27.02
C ALA A 35 7.17 23.48 -27.18
N GLY A 36 8.06 23.34 -26.20
CA GLY A 36 9.15 22.36 -26.22
C GLY A 36 8.67 20.91 -26.10
N GLU A 37 7.54 20.69 -25.43
CA GLU A 37 6.90 19.39 -25.25
C GLU A 37 5.38 19.58 -25.36
N PHE A 38 4.72 18.70 -26.13
CA PHE A 38 3.28 18.54 -26.13
C PHE A 38 2.99 17.31 -25.29
N ASP A 39 2.34 17.48 -24.14
CA ASP A 39 1.85 16.35 -23.35
C ASP A 39 0.39 16.06 -23.72
N GLU A 40 0.04 14.79 -23.91
CA GLU A 40 -1.32 14.39 -24.28
C GLU A 40 -2.24 14.51 -23.05
N VAL A 41 -3.36 15.22 -23.24
CA VAL A 41 -4.44 15.50 -22.29
C VAL A 41 -4.74 14.34 -21.34
N THR A 42 -4.50 14.55 -20.03
CA THR A 42 -4.97 13.67 -18.95
C THR A 42 -6.32 14.16 -18.45
N ILE A 43 -7.42 13.52 -18.84
CA ILE A 43 -8.70 13.61 -18.11
C ILE A 43 -9.10 12.19 -17.73
N SER A 44 -8.96 11.84 -16.45
CA SER A 44 -9.51 10.59 -15.94
C SER A 44 -10.97 10.79 -15.50
N PRO A 45 -11.90 9.88 -15.86
CA PRO A 45 -11.73 8.75 -16.79
C PRO A 45 -12.11 9.12 -18.23
N ILE A 46 -11.38 8.58 -19.22
CA ILE A 46 -11.81 8.59 -20.63
C ILE A 46 -12.58 7.29 -20.91
N SER A 47 -13.86 7.41 -21.27
CA SER A 47 -14.60 6.31 -21.89
C SER A 47 -14.25 6.27 -23.39
N GLY A 48 -13.48 5.26 -23.82
CA GLY A 48 -13.22 4.98 -25.24
C GLY A 48 -12.05 5.72 -25.89
N GLY A 49 -11.12 6.30 -25.11
CA GLY A 49 -9.85 6.83 -25.63
C GLY A 49 -8.81 5.74 -25.92
N LEU A 50 -7.92 5.98 -26.88
CA LEU A 50 -6.69 5.20 -27.10
C LEU A 50 -5.51 6.16 -26.88
N ALA A 51 -4.68 5.88 -25.88
CA ALA A 51 -3.42 6.56 -25.63
C ALA A 51 -2.28 5.83 -26.35
N ARG A 52 -1.20 6.53 -26.73
CA ARG A 52 -0.02 5.96 -27.41
C ARG A 52 1.29 6.47 -26.78
N ARG A 53 2.18 5.56 -26.36
CA ARG A 53 3.53 5.88 -25.87
C ARG A 53 4.60 5.42 -26.87
N ILE A 54 5.54 6.30 -27.20
CA ILE A 54 6.67 6.00 -28.10
C ILE A 54 7.96 6.00 -27.27
N HIS A 55 8.71 4.90 -27.33
CA HIS A 55 9.96 4.73 -26.60
C HIS A 55 11.17 5.12 -27.47
N SER A 56 12.27 5.49 -26.84
CA SER A 56 13.53 5.85 -27.52
C SER A 56 14.16 4.72 -28.34
N ASN A 57 13.76 3.47 -28.10
CA ASN A 57 14.15 2.29 -28.87
C ASN A 57 13.18 1.98 -30.04
N GLY A 58 12.23 2.87 -30.32
CA GLY A 58 11.24 2.70 -31.38
C GLY A 58 10.05 1.81 -31.02
N LYS A 59 9.95 1.31 -29.79
CA LYS A 59 8.77 0.57 -29.32
C LYS A 59 7.57 1.53 -29.22
N ILE A 60 6.42 1.08 -29.74
CA ILE A 60 5.15 1.80 -29.62
C ILE A 60 4.23 0.97 -28.73
N GLU A 61 3.71 1.59 -27.67
CA GLU A 61 2.71 1.01 -26.79
C GLU A 61 1.38 1.73 -27.01
N VAL A 62 0.27 0.99 -26.97
CA VAL A 62 -1.09 1.52 -27.11
C VAL A 62 -1.94 0.95 -25.98
N SER A 63 -2.67 1.80 -25.28
CA SER A 63 -3.53 1.44 -24.15
C SER A 63 -4.76 2.35 -24.13
N ASN A 64 -5.80 2.01 -23.36
CA ASN A 64 -6.95 2.90 -23.17
C ASN A 64 -6.59 4.13 -22.29
N TYR A 65 -5.48 4.04 -21.56
CA TYR A 65 -4.91 5.09 -20.71
C TYR A 65 -3.42 4.80 -20.49
N PHE A 66 -2.60 5.85 -20.43
CA PHE A 66 -1.24 5.81 -19.89
C PHE A 66 -1.22 6.68 -18.65
N ASP A 67 -0.82 6.09 -17.52
CA ASP A 67 -0.49 6.85 -16.33
C ASP A 67 0.98 7.27 -16.41
N ASP A 68 1.22 8.56 -16.60
CA ASP A 68 2.56 9.15 -16.62
C ASP A 68 2.90 9.87 -15.30
N TYR A 69 1.96 9.95 -14.35
CA TYR A 69 2.15 10.67 -13.08
C TYR A 69 1.99 9.81 -11.82
N THR A 70 1.25 8.71 -11.86
CA THR A 70 1.38 7.66 -10.84
C THR A 70 2.68 6.94 -11.15
N PHE A 71 3.75 7.36 -10.48
CA PHE A 71 5.04 6.69 -10.46
C PHE A 71 4.79 5.19 -10.52
N ALA A 72 5.35 4.53 -11.54
CA ALA A 72 5.25 3.10 -11.75
C ALA A 72 5.94 2.34 -10.61
N ILE A 73 5.36 2.41 -9.43
CA ILE A 73 5.72 1.64 -8.26
C ILE A 73 5.00 0.32 -8.49
N SER A 74 5.59 -0.49 -9.36
CA SER A 74 5.22 -1.89 -9.55
C SER A 74 5.73 -2.76 -8.40
N GLN A 75 6.52 -2.17 -7.51
CA GLN A 75 7.17 -2.85 -6.40
C GLN A 75 7.10 -2.01 -5.14
N VAL A 76 6.81 -2.67 -4.03
CA VAL A 76 6.85 -2.05 -2.71
C VAL A 76 8.21 -1.40 -2.42
N ILE A 77 8.20 -0.40 -1.54
CA ILE A 77 9.43 0.25 -1.10
C ILE A 77 10.36 -0.82 -0.48
N SER A 78 11.59 -0.94 -0.97
CA SER A 78 12.56 -1.94 -0.48
C SER A 78 13.45 -1.42 0.65
N SER A 79 13.68 -0.10 0.70
CA SER A 79 14.46 0.53 1.76
C SER A 79 13.79 0.31 3.12
N GLY A 80 14.49 -0.42 4.00
CA GLY A 80 14.03 -0.77 5.34
C GLY A 80 12.99 -1.90 5.41
N LEU A 81 12.65 -2.54 4.29
CA LEU A 81 11.73 -3.68 4.27
C LEU A 81 12.40 -4.93 4.88
N ILE A 82 11.78 -5.52 5.90
CA ILE A 82 12.31 -6.69 6.63
C ILE A 82 11.52 -7.96 6.34
N SER A 83 10.21 -7.85 6.19
CA SER A 83 9.37 -8.98 5.80
C SER A 83 8.29 -8.51 4.84
N TYR A 84 8.08 -9.27 3.78
CA TYR A 84 7.04 -9.06 2.79
C TYR A 84 6.36 -10.39 2.47
N LEU A 85 5.23 -10.62 3.11
CA LEU A 85 4.37 -11.76 2.87
C LEU A 85 3.35 -11.37 1.81
N ASP A 86 3.49 -11.91 0.61
CA ASP A 86 2.49 -11.77 -0.45
C ASP A 86 1.93 -13.14 -0.78
N ILE A 87 0.61 -13.25 -0.79
CA ILE A 87 -0.09 -14.48 -1.10
C ILE A 87 0.21 -15.00 -2.51
N GLN A 88 0.65 -14.14 -3.44
CA GLN A 88 1.08 -14.57 -4.78
C GLN A 88 2.30 -15.48 -4.75
N ASN A 89 3.12 -15.39 -3.71
CA ASN A 89 4.32 -16.20 -3.52
C ASN A 89 4.05 -17.46 -2.69
N TYR A 90 2.84 -17.63 -2.17
CA TYR A 90 2.48 -18.81 -1.40
C TYR A 90 2.18 -19.99 -2.34
N PRO A 91 2.80 -21.17 -2.15
CA PRO A 91 2.66 -22.31 -3.06
C PRO A 91 1.27 -22.99 -3.02
N GLY A 92 0.35 -22.48 -2.20
CA GLY A 92 -1.02 -22.98 -2.06
C GLY A 92 -1.20 -24.07 -1.01
N SER A 93 -0.12 -24.56 -0.40
CA SER A 93 -0.18 -25.49 0.75
C SER A 93 1.09 -25.42 1.61
N GLY A 94 1.07 -26.07 2.77
CA GLY A 94 2.17 -26.06 3.74
C GLY A 94 2.07 -24.96 4.79
N SER A 95 2.92 -25.02 5.80
CA SER A 95 2.89 -24.09 6.95
C SER A 95 3.83 -22.89 6.79
N THR A 96 4.43 -22.68 5.63
CA THR A 96 5.40 -21.59 5.43
C THR A 96 4.84 -20.58 4.44
N TRP A 97 4.62 -19.34 4.89
CA TRP A 97 4.37 -18.20 4.03
C TRP A 97 5.69 -17.48 3.80
N THR A 98 6.25 -17.69 2.61
CA THR A 98 7.59 -17.21 2.27
C THR A 98 7.67 -15.68 2.22
N ASP A 99 8.73 -15.16 2.80
CA ASP A 99 9.12 -13.77 2.77
C ASP A 99 9.78 -13.40 1.44
N ALA A 100 9.13 -12.49 0.71
CA ALA A 100 9.58 -11.97 -0.57
C ALA A 100 10.48 -10.73 -0.45
N SER A 101 10.82 -10.28 0.78
CA SER A 101 11.74 -9.16 0.99
C SER A 101 13.20 -9.51 0.68
N GLY A 102 13.53 -10.80 0.68
CA GLY A 102 14.90 -11.31 0.54
C GLY A 102 15.67 -11.47 1.85
N ASN A 103 15.03 -11.21 3.00
CA ASN A 103 15.67 -11.35 4.32
C ASN A 103 15.43 -12.72 4.99
N GLY A 104 14.55 -13.56 4.45
CA GLY A 104 14.28 -14.90 4.96
C GLY A 104 13.45 -14.92 6.24
N ASN A 105 12.66 -13.87 6.49
CA ASN A 105 11.76 -13.76 7.64
C ASN A 105 10.39 -14.36 7.31
N ASP A 106 10.38 -15.63 6.90
CA ASP A 106 9.18 -16.38 6.54
C ASP A 106 8.22 -16.47 7.73
N ALA A 107 6.92 -16.44 7.46
CA ALA A 107 5.92 -16.68 8.49
C ALA A 107 5.55 -18.16 8.61
N THR A 108 5.57 -18.69 9.84
CA THR A 108 5.01 -20.02 10.12
C THR A 108 3.51 -19.91 10.39
N LEU A 109 2.71 -20.51 9.51
CA LEU A 109 1.25 -20.49 9.53
C LEU A 109 0.69 -21.50 10.52
N VAL A 110 -0.28 -21.05 11.32
CA VAL A 110 -1.02 -21.87 12.29
C VAL A 110 -2.51 -21.69 12.05
N ASN A 111 -3.23 -22.80 11.82
CA ASN A 111 -4.68 -22.85 11.58
C ASN A 111 -5.22 -21.97 10.43
N THR A 112 -4.36 -21.43 9.57
CA THR A 112 -4.78 -20.63 8.41
C THR A 112 -5.23 -21.54 7.27
N SER A 113 -5.95 -20.98 6.30
CA SER A 113 -6.28 -21.67 5.05
C SER A 113 -6.04 -20.75 3.86
N TYR A 114 -5.34 -21.25 2.86
CA TYR A 114 -5.21 -20.55 1.59
C TYR A 114 -6.48 -20.71 0.76
N VAL A 115 -6.96 -19.60 0.20
CA VAL A 115 -8.08 -19.59 -0.74
C VAL A 115 -7.60 -19.01 -2.07
N SER A 116 -7.68 -19.82 -3.11
CA SER A 116 -7.43 -19.39 -4.48
C SER A 116 -8.62 -18.60 -5.05
N GLY A 117 -8.38 -17.77 -6.04
CA GLY A 117 -9.41 -16.97 -6.71
C GLY A 117 -8.90 -15.58 -7.05
N PRO A 118 -9.69 -14.74 -7.73
CA PRO A 118 -9.36 -13.34 -7.97
C PRO A 118 -10.00 -12.41 -6.91
N PRO A 119 -9.23 -11.79 -5.99
CA PRO A 119 -7.82 -12.05 -5.68
C PRO A 119 -7.65 -13.21 -4.67
N PRO A 120 -6.49 -13.90 -4.66
CA PRO A 120 -6.22 -14.96 -3.70
C PRO A 120 -5.94 -14.35 -2.32
N TYR A 121 -6.11 -15.12 -1.25
CA TYR A 121 -5.86 -14.64 0.12
C TYR A 121 -5.57 -15.76 1.11
N MET A 122 -4.97 -15.39 2.24
CA MET A 122 -4.91 -16.25 3.43
C MET A 122 -6.12 -15.94 4.32
N GLN A 123 -6.89 -16.97 4.66
CA GLN A 123 -8.06 -16.87 5.55
C GLN A 123 -7.61 -16.98 7.01
N PHE A 124 -8.10 -16.03 7.81
CA PHE A 124 -8.01 -16.02 9.26
C PHE A 124 -9.43 -16.13 9.83
N ASN A 125 -9.66 -17.11 10.72
CA ASN A 125 -10.99 -17.52 11.17
C ASN A 125 -11.23 -17.29 12.67
N GLY A 126 -10.46 -16.37 13.29
CA GLY A 126 -10.54 -16.11 14.72
C GLY A 126 -9.70 -17.05 15.61
N SER A 127 -8.96 -18.01 15.03
CA SER A 127 -7.95 -18.81 15.76
C SER A 127 -6.66 -19.05 14.96
N ALA A 128 -6.58 -18.45 13.77
CA ALA A 128 -5.45 -18.57 12.86
C ALA A 128 -4.49 -17.40 13.02
N TYR A 129 -3.20 -17.64 12.75
CA TYR A 129 -2.14 -16.62 12.77
C TYR A 129 -0.91 -17.09 11.99
N GLY A 130 0.01 -16.15 11.70
CA GLY A 130 1.33 -16.42 11.12
C GLY A 130 2.43 -15.85 12.00
N LEU A 131 3.42 -16.66 12.36
CA LEU A 131 4.54 -16.30 13.23
C LEU A 131 5.72 -15.78 12.38
N MET A 132 6.07 -14.49 12.47
CA MET A 132 7.19 -13.91 11.73
C MET A 132 8.49 -13.85 12.56
N GLY A 133 8.38 -14.00 13.89
CA GLY A 133 9.52 -14.01 14.80
C GLY A 133 10.05 -12.61 15.12
N ASN A 134 11.26 -12.55 15.68
CA ASN A 134 11.91 -11.34 16.19
C ASN A 134 12.41 -10.42 15.06
N ILE A 135 11.53 -9.57 14.53
CA ILE A 135 11.82 -8.70 13.37
C ILE A 135 11.56 -7.20 13.61
N LEU A 136 10.84 -6.82 14.68
CA LEU A 136 10.37 -5.45 14.83
C LEU A 136 11.33 -4.59 15.68
N SER A 137 11.91 -3.54 15.11
CA SER A 137 12.72 -2.55 15.84
C SER A 137 11.90 -1.84 16.93
N LYS A 138 12.52 -1.56 18.09
CA LYS A 138 11.89 -0.75 19.14
C LYS A 138 11.74 0.73 18.84
N THR A 139 12.61 1.27 17.99
CA THR A 139 12.82 2.72 17.92
C THR A 139 12.17 3.38 16.70
N ALA A 140 11.99 2.62 15.62
CA ALA A 140 11.29 3.06 14.42
C ALA A 140 10.81 1.85 13.63
N TYR A 141 9.54 1.85 13.20
CA TYR A 141 9.01 0.78 12.36
C TYR A 141 7.78 1.22 11.57
N THR A 142 7.45 0.43 10.54
CA THR A 142 6.18 0.51 9.81
C THR A 142 5.60 -0.89 9.65
N LYS A 143 4.30 -1.03 9.84
CA LYS A 143 3.53 -2.24 9.57
C LYS A 143 2.45 -1.90 8.56
N CYS A 144 2.33 -2.68 7.49
CA CYS A 144 1.29 -2.50 6.48
C CYS A 144 0.63 -3.85 6.17
N ALA A 145 -0.65 -3.83 5.85
CA ALA A 145 -1.37 -5.01 5.40
C ALA A 145 -2.47 -4.65 4.40
N MET A 146 -2.79 -5.58 3.52
CA MET A 146 -4.11 -5.63 2.90
C MET A 146 -5.03 -6.44 3.81
N ILE A 147 -6.22 -5.90 4.11
CA ILE A 147 -7.21 -6.59 4.93
C ILE A 147 -8.59 -6.58 4.27
N TYR A 148 -9.37 -7.62 4.57
CA TYR A 148 -10.80 -7.70 4.32
C TYR A 148 -11.46 -8.27 5.57
N MET A 149 -12.36 -7.51 6.19
CA MET A 149 -13.06 -7.95 7.40
C MET A 149 -14.32 -8.74 7.03
N ASP A 150 -14.40 -9.98 7.52
CA ASP A 150 -15.63 -10.79 7.39
C ASP A 150 -16.62 -10.50 8.53
N THR A 151 -16.13 -9.96 9.66
CA THR A 151 -16.94 -9.63 10.85
C THR A 151 -16.34 -8.47 11.64
N TYR A 152 -17.16 -7.78 12.44
CA TYR A 152 -16.71 -6.74 13.37
C TYR A 152 -16.04 -7.31 14.63
N TYR A 153 -16.09 -8.62 14.86
CA TYR A 153 -15.35 -9.28 15.95
C TYR A 153 -13.86 -9.52 15.61
N SER A 154 -13.35 -8.90 14.54
CA SER A 154 -11.95 -9.02 14.15
C SER A 154 -11.03 -8.20 15.07
N ASN A 155 -9.83 -8.72 15.34
CA ASN A 155 -8.95 -8.16 16.36
C ASN A 155 -7.57 -7.75 15.78
N ASN A 156 -6.49 -8.50 15.98
CA ASN A 156 -5.13 -8.05 15.61
C ASN A 156 -4.77 -8.28 14.15
N ILE A 157 -4.07 -7.32 13.54
CA ILE A 157 -3.60 -7.39 12.15
C ILE A 157 -2.12 -7.77 12.11
N ILE A 158 -1.25 -6.97 12.75
CA ILE A 158 0.19 -7.25 12.91
C ILE A 158 0.62 -6.78 14.31
N SER A 159 0.83 -7.70 15.23
CA SER A 159 1.09 -7.38 16.64
C SER A 159 2.24 -8.22 17.18
N GLY A 160 2.56 -8.07 18.46
CA GLY A 160 3.66 -8.79 19.09
C GLY A 160 3.23 -10.03 19.85
N ARG A 161 4.24 -10.80 20.26
CA ARG A 161 4.13 -12.09 20.93
C ARG A 161 5.24 -12.25 21.98
N ASN A 162 5.13 -13.22 22.87
CA ASN A 162 6.10 -13.53 23.93
C ASN A 162 6.40 -12.33 24.84
N GLY A 163 5.40 -11.48 25.12
CA GLY A 163 5.60 -10.27 25.92
C GLY A 163 6.16 -9.07 25.14
N ASP A 164 6.27 -9.16 23.81
CA ASP A 164 6.48 -8.01 22.94
C ASP A 164 5.17 -7.21 22.81
N TYR A 165 4.94 -6.31 23.75
CA TYR A 165 3.69 -5.55 23.91
C TYR A 165 3.48 -4.43 22.87
N HIS A 166 3.39 -4.79 21.59
CA HIS A 166 3.01 -3.89 20.50
C HIS A 166 1.80 -4.40 19.72
N ALA A 167 0.92 -3.49 19.30
CA ALA A 167 -0.32 -3.84 18.62
C ALA A 167 -0.62 -2.92 17.44
N PHE A 168 -1.06 -3.52 16.33
CA PHE A 168 -1.78 -2.85 15.23
C PHE A 168 -3.02 -3.67 14.90
N TRP A 169 -4.20 -3.13 15.22
CA TRP A 169 -5.40 -3.93 15.46
C TRP A 169 -6.69 -3.14 15.27
N LEU A 170 -7.83 -3.83 15.27
CA LEU A 170 -9.19 -3.27 15.17
C LEU A 170 -9.94 -3.25 16.51
N GLY A 171 -9.52 -4.09 17.45
CA GLY A 171 -10.14 -4.21 18.78
C GLY A 171 -11.61 -4.60 18.80
N SER A 172 -12.03 -5.41 17.83
CA SER A 172 -13.46 -5.74 17.64
C SER A 172 -14.34 -4.50 17.45
N THR A 173 -13.76 -3.46 16.85
CA THR A 173 -14.45 -2.23 16.43
C THR A 173 -14.35 -2.05 14.92
N THR A 174 -14.80 -0.90 14.42
CA THR A 174 -14.72 -0.50 13.02
C THR A 174 -13.47 0.31 12.69
N ASN A 175 -12.71 0.79 13.66
CA ASN A 175 -11.63 1.76 13.45
C ASN A 175 -10.27 1.09 13.68
N LEU A 176 -9.23 1.62 13.04
CA LEU A 176 -7.86 1.17 13.28
C LEU A 176 -7.35 1.71 14.62
N HIS A 177 -6.54 0.90 15.29
CA HIS A 177 -5.86 1.26 16.52
C HIS A 177 -4.42 0.77 16.52
N ALA A 178 -3.56 1.49 17.23
CA ALA A 178 -2.21 1.03 17.52
C ALA A 178 -1.77 1.47 18.92
N GLY A 179 -0.85 0.71 19.51
CA GLY A 179 -0.40 1.01 20.86
C GLY A 179 0.65 0.07 21.42
N HIS A 180 1.15 0.46 22.59
CA HIS A 180 2.19 -0.25 23.33
C HIS A 180 1.81 -0.47 24.80
N ASN A 181 2.37 -1.51 25.41
CA ASN A 181 2.45 -1.67 26.87
C ASN A 181 1.11 -1.60 27.63
N GLY A 182 0.04 -2.18 27.06
CA GLY A 182 -1.29 -2.14 27.68
C GLY A 182 -2.13 -0.92 27.30
N ASN A 183 -1.52 0.14 26.75
CA ASN A 183 -2.26 1.21 26.10
C ASN A 183 -2.49 0.86 24.63
N TRP A 184 -3.47 0.00 24.37
CA TRP A 184 -3.79 -0.50 23.03
C TRP A 184 -4.48 0.53 22.13
N TYR A 185 -4.98 1.63 22.71
CA TYR A 185 -5.66 2.72 22.01
C TYR A 185 -4.79 3.98 21.92
N GLY A 186 -3.46 3.83 21.91
CA GLY A 186 -2.52 4.94 21.79
C GLY A 186 -2.86 5.85 20.63
N ALA A 187 -2.88 5.31 19.41
CA ALA A 187 -3.49 5.93 18.25
C ALA A 187 -4.84 5.31 17.93
N THR A 188 -5.81 6.14 17.53
CA THR A 188 -7.12 5.72 17.02
C THR A 188 -7.40 6.43 15.71
N GLY A 189 -7.72 5.64 14.68
CA GLY A 189 -8.07 6.12 13.35
C GLY A 189 -9.47 6.71 13.30
N SER A 190 -9.69 7.67 12.40
CA SER A 190 -10.98 8.34 12.22
C SER A 190 -11.96 7.57 11.32
N THR A 191 -11.43 6.75 10.42
CA THR A 191 -12.23 6.05 9.41
C THR A 191 -12.89 4.80 9.99
N SER A 192 -14.22 4.75 9.93
CA SER A 192 -14.98 3.53 10.25
C SER A 192 -15.00 2.60 9.04
N LEU A 193 -14.28 1.49 9.15
CA LEU A 193 -14.18 0.46 8.12
C LEU A 193 -15.47 -0.38 8.09
N SER A 194 -16.06 -0.48 6.91
CA SER A 194 -17.15 -1.40 6.59
C SER A 194 -16.64 -2.83 6.37
N LEU A 195 -17.47 -3.82 6.69
CA LEU A 195 -17.20 -5.22 6.33
C LEU A 195 -17.24 -5.40 4.81
N ASN A 196 -16.72 -6.53 4.38
CA ASN A 196 -16.88 -7.03 3.03
C ASN A 196 -16.25 -6.19 1.91
N GLN A 197 -15.20 -5.44 2.23
CA GLN A 197 -14.38 -4.75 1.24
C GLN A 197 -12.92 -4.71 1.63
N TRP A 198 -12.07 -4.52 0.62
CA TRP A 198 -10.61 -4.47 0.77
C TRP A 198 -10.17 -3.10 1.28
N TYR A 199 -9.21 -3.09 2.21
CA TYR A 199 -8.49 -1.89 2.62
C TYR A 199 -7.00 -2.15 2.72
N PHE A 200 -6.21 -1.20 2.24
CA PHE A 200 -4.82 -1.11 2.61
C PHE A 200 -4.73 -0.35 3.93
N VAL A 201 -4.06 -0.91 4.92
CA VAL A 201 -3.96 -0.33 6.25
C VAL A 201 -2.50 -0.28 6.69
N GLY A 202 -2.13 0.81 7.37
CA GLY A 202 -0.77 1.05 7.80
C GLY A 202 -0.68 1.62 9.21
N CYS A 203 0.42 1.33 9.88
CA CYS A 203 0.81 1.92 11.16
C CYS A 203 2.31 2.22 11.15
N THR A 204 2.69 3.44 11.50
CA THR A 204 4.09 3.81 11.73
C THR A 204 4.29 4.17 13.19
N PHE A 205 5.50 3.96 13.71
CA PHE A 205 5.91 4.45 15.03
C PHE A 205 7.38 4.85 15.00
N ASP A 206 7.73 5.93 15.69
CA ASP A 206 9.09 6.21 16.14
C ASP A 206 9.12 6.86 17.53
N THR A 207 10.33 6.96 18.10
CA THR A 207 10.55 7.60 19.41
C THR A 207 10.60 9.14 19.36
N THR A 208 10.26 9.76 18.23
CA THR A 208 10.31 11.22 18.05
C THR A 208 8.92 11.84 17.88
N ASN A 209 8.08 11.19 17.07
CA ASN A 209 6.78 11.63 16.58
C ASN A 209 5.64 10.69 17.02
N GLY A 210 5.94 9.52 17.59
CA GLY A 210 4.94 8.56 18.04
C GLY A 210 4.26 7.84 16.88
N PHE A 211 2.97 7.53 17.03
CA PHE A 211 2.18 6.74 16.09
C PHE A 211 1.53 7.57 15.00
N LYS A 212 1.44 6.97 13.80
CA LYS A 212 0.47 7.35 12.76
C LYS A 212 -0.24 6.11 12.22
N LEU A 213 -1.50 6.27 11.86
CA LEU A 213 -2.36 5.26 11.25
C LEU A 213 -2.77 5.71 9.85
N TYR A 214 -2.94 4.76 8.94
CA TYR A 214 -3.27 5.03 7.54
C TYR A 214 -4.34 4.06 7.01
N VAL A 215 -5.24 4.57 6.18
CA VAL A 215 -6.24 3.80 5.44
C VAL A 215 -6.16 4.21 3.96
N ASN A 216 -5.98 3.24 3.07
CA ASN A 216 -5.89 3.43 1.62
C ASN A 216 -4.90 4.53 1.22
N GLY A 217 -3.72 4.54 1.87
CA GLY A 217 -2.65 5.49 1.62
C GLY A 217 -2.78 6.83 2.35
N ALA A 218 -3.97 7.20 2.81
CA ALA A 218 -4.22 8.46 3.51
C ALA A 218 -3.98 8.34 5.03
N LEU A 219 -3.47 9.42 5.64
CA LEU A 219 -3.34 9.53 7.10
C LEU A 219 -4.73 9.52 7.75
N ASP A 220 -4.91 8.66 8.75
CA ASP A 220 -6.21 8.41 9.40
C ASP A 220 -6.21 8.74 10.90
N GLY A 221 -5.05 8.69 11.57
CA GLY A 221 -4.94 9.01 12.99
C GLY A 221 -3.50 9.18 13.44
N THR A 222 -3.30 9.87 14.56
CA THR A 222 -1.96 10.14 15.13
C THR A 222 -2.00 10.10 16.65
N ASP A 223 -0.88 9.73 17.27
CA ASP A 223 -0.65 9.91 18.70
C ASP A 223 0.82 10.25 18.94
N PRO A 224 1.16 11.40 19.54
CA PRO A 224 2.54 11.86 19.66
C PRO A 224 3.35 11.11 20.73
N ASN A 225 2.78 10.10 21.40
CA ASN A 225 3.47 9.40 22.48
C ASN A 225 4.62 8.54 21.94
N PRO A 226 5.89 8.83 22.30
CA PRO A 226 7.05 8.12 21.77
C PRO A 226 7.43 6.88 22.59
N THR A 227 6.56 6.41 23.49
CA THR A 227 6.88 5.31 24.43
C THR A 227 7.07 4.01 23.65
N THR A 228 8.27 3.43 23.71
CA THR A 228 8.61 2.14 23.09
C THR A 228 7.91 0.97 23.79
N PHE A 229 7.69 -0.14 23.08
CA PHE A 229 7.22 -1.37 23.72
C PHE A 229 8.30 -2.00 24.64
N LEU A 230 7.85 -2.77 25.64
CA LEU A 230 8.71 -3.27 26.73
C LEU A 230 9.54 -4.52 26.38
N GLY A 231 9.20 -5.29 25.35
CA GLY A 231 9.82 -6.59 25.03
C GLY A 231 11.24 -6.54 24.43
N ALA A 232 11.60 -7.47 23.55
CA ALA A 232 12.92 -7.59 22.93
C ALA A 232 13.18 -6.51 21.87
N ASP A 233 14.43 -6.41 21.39
CA ASP A 233 14.81 -5.58 20.24
C ASP A 233 15.83 -6.35 19.37
N PRO A 234 15.44 -6.86 18.19
CA PRO A 234 14.11 -6.78 17.61
C PRO A 234 13.07 -7.63 18.39
N GLY A 235 11.85 -7.10 18.51
CA GLY A 235 10.70 -7.77 19.11
C GLY A 235 10.04 -8.78 18.18
N ASP A 236 9.45 -9.82 18.76
CA ASP A 236 8.62 -10.81 18.08
C ASP A 236 7.39 -10.13 17.47
N CYS A 237 7.01 -10.58 16.29
CA CYS A 237 5.94 -10.04 15.48
C CYS A 237 5.15 -11.19 14.84
N ASN A 238 3.83 -11.11 14.86
CA ASN A 238 2.94 -12.05 14.19
C ASN A 238 1.86 -11.33 13.38
N VAL A 239 1.41 -12.00 12.32
CA VAL A 239 0.28 -11.56 11.50
C VAL A 239 -0.98 -12.28 11.95
N GLY A 240 -2.06 -11.53 12.13
CA GLY A 240 -3.39 -12.04 12.45
C GLY A 240 -3.63 -12.39 13.92
N ALA A 241 -2.75 -12.04 14.85
CA ALA A 241 -2.93 -12.26 16.29
C ALA A 241 -2.09 -11.29 17.13
N PHE A 242 -2.39 -11.20 18.42
CA PHE A 242 -1.50 -10.66 19.45
C PHE A 242 -1.31 -11.77 20.48
N GLU A 243 -0.05 -12.07 20.79
CA GLU A 243 0.33 -13.36 21.38
C GLU A 243 -0.18 -14.50 20.49
N ASP A 244 -0.62 -15.61 21.08
CA ASP A 244 -1.24 -16.73 20.35
C ASP A 244 -2.77 -16.60 20.26
N ASN A 245 -3.30 -15.41 20.59
CA ASN A 245 -4.72 -15.15 20.86
C ASN A 245 -5.18 -13.86 20.16
N ASN A 246 -6.39 -13.36 20.48
CA ASN A 246 -6.90 -12.06 20.02
C ASN A 246 -6.81 -11.92 18.49
N ASN A 247 -7.36 -12.90 17.79
CA ASN A 247 -7.07 -13.15 16.39
C ASN A 247 -7.85 -12.26 15.42
N PHE A 248 -7.29 -12.07 14.24
CA PHE A 248 -8.00 -11.53 13.11
C PHE A 248 -9.11 -12.49 12.66
N TYR A 249 -10.20 -11.92 12.18
CA TYR A 249 -11.27 -12.65 11.52
C TYR A 249 -11.56 -11.99 10.17
N GLY A 250 -11.02 -12.58 9.12
CA GLY A 250 -11.06 -12.02 7.78
C GLY A 250 -9.97 -12.58 6.88
N ARG A 251 -9.55 -11.77 5.91
CA ARG A 251 -8.62 -12.17 4.86
C ARG A 251 -7.44 -11.22 4.84
N ILE A 252 -6.24 -11.77 4.80
CA ILE A 252 -5.00 -11.02 4.64
C ILE A 252 -4.23 -11.66 3.47
N PRO A 253 -4.12 -10.97 2.32
CA PRO A 253 -3.32 -11.43 1.19
C PRO A 253 -1.91 -10.83 1.18
N VAL A 254 -1.70 -9.73 1.93
CA VAL A 254 -0.42 -9.04 1.98
C VAL A 254 -0.15 -8.54 3.39
N ALA A 255 1.07 -8.76 3.90
CA ALA A 255 1.58 -8.16 5.13
C ALA A 255 3.04 -7.74 4.92
N MET A 256 3.41 -6.58 5.46
CA MET A 256 4.76 -6.01 5.34
C MET A 256 5.20 -5.38 6.66
N VAL A 257 6.49 -5.52 6.96
CA VAL A 257 7.13 -4.90 8.13
C VAL A 257 8.43 -4.22 7.70
N TYR A 258 8.63 -2.99 8.18
CA TYR A 258 9.82 -2.17 7.95
C TYR A 258 10.49 -1.77 9.28
N ASN A 259 11.82 -1.61 9.31
CA ASN A 259 12.59 -1.05 10.45
C ASN A 259 12.76 0.47 10.41
N ARG A 260 11.88 1.17 9.71
CA ARG A 260 11.85 2.62 9.68
C ARG A 260 10.43 3.11 9.54
N VAL A 261 10.24 4.38 9.81
CA VAL A 261 9.02 5.10 9.46
C VAL A 261 9.02 5.33 7.95
N LEU A 262 7.99 4.82 7.27
CA LEU A 262 7.67 5.26 5.93
C LEU A 262 7.01 6.64 6.00
N SER A 263 7.40 7.52 5.09
CA SER A 263 6.73 8.81 4.91
C SER A 263 5.31 8.63 4.37
N ASP A 264 4.47 9.66 4.51
CA ASP A 264 3.09 9.65 4.00
C ASP A 264 3.07 9.34 2.48
N ALA A 265 4.04 9.87 1.73
CA ALA A 265 4.20 9.59 0.30
C ALA A 265 4.62 8.13 0.02
N GLU A 266 5.47 7.54 0.85
CA GLU A 266 5.86 6.13 0.72
C GLU A 266 4.72 5.17 1.10
N ILE A 267 3.87 5.55 2.07
CA ILE A 267 2.64 4.82 2.38
C ILE A 267 1.67 4.88 1.21
N GLN A 268 1.41 6.06 0.64
CA GLN A 268 0.58 6.21 -0.56
C GLN A 268 1.12 5.38 -1.72
N ALA A 269 2.40 5.51 -2.02
CA ALA A 269 3.10 4.71 -3.04
C ALA A 269 2.90 3.20 -2.85
N THR A 270 3.02 2.72 -1.60
CA THR A 270 2.85 1.31 -1.28
C THR A 270 1.39 0.86 -1.48
N PHE A 271 0.41 1.71 -1.15
CA PHE A 271 -1.00 1.45 -1.44
C PHE A 271 -1.26 1.32 -2.96
N GLU A 272 -0.73 2.22 -3.78
CA GLU A 272 -0.92 2.22 -5.24
C GLU A 272 -0.43 0.91 -5.90
N VAL A 273 0.61 0.25 -5.36
CA VAL A 273 1.06 -1.08 -5.81
C VAL A 273 -0.06 -2.12 -5.77
N PHE A 274 -0.88 -2.08 -4.72
CA PHE A 274 -1.86 -3.12 -4.43
C PHE A 274 -3.26 -2.77 -4.89
N ARG A 275 -3.60 -1.49 -5.00
CA ARG A 275 -4.97 -1.02 -5.24
C ARG A 275 -5.64 -1.71 -6.44
N GLY A 276 -4.89 -1.85 -7.55
CA GLY A 276 -5.39 -2.45 -8.79
C GLY A 276 -5.63 -3.96 -8.68
N ARG A 277 -4.83 -4.66 -7.84
CA ARG A 277 -5.02 -6.10 -7.57
C ARG A 277 -6.29 -6.37 -6.77
N PHE A 278 -6.72 -5.41 -5.95
CA PHE A 278 -7.84 -5.57 -5.02
C PHE A 278 -9.07 -4.73 -5.39
N GLY A 279 -9.00 -3.95 -6.48
CA GLY A 279 -10.13 -3.20 -7.04
C GLY A 279 -10.55 -1.98 -6.21
N ILE A 280 -9.59 -1.32 -5.55
CA ILE A 280 -9.79 -0.15 -4.69
C ILE A 280 -8.99 1.07 -5.15
#